data_AF-A0AAN0J999-F1
#
_entry.id   AF-A0AAN0J999-F1
#
_cell.length_a   1.000
_cell.length_b   1.000
_cell.length_c   1.000
_cell.angle_alpha   90.00
_cell.angle_beta   90.00
_cell.angle_gamma   90.00
#
_symmetry.space_group_name_H-M   'P 1'
#
loop_
_entity.id
_entity.type
_entity.pdbx_description
1 polymer ?
#
loop_
_entity_poly.entity_id
_entity_poly.type
_entity_poly.pdbx_seq_one_letter_code
_entity_poly.pdbx_strand_id
1 'polypeptide(L)'
;MDAIKNLKTPSETTPPLIPYLALTMSELVSVSESASNYIEGDLVNFTKMRRYTRIIHSLLQHQKDPYDFNFDPEISKVLLTTELPGDENALYEYVDELRDCPLSPSSSSSSSSEQ
;
A
#
# COMPACT_ATOMS: atom_id res chain seq x y z
N MET A 1 9.41 6.83 -11.20
CA MET A 1 9.92 7.38 -9.92
C MET A 1 9.13 8.62 -9.45
N ASP A 2 8.55 9.44 -10.32
CA ASP A 2 7.82 10.65 -9.90
C ASP A 2 6.44 10.41 -9.27
N ALA A 3 5.76 9.31 -9.59
CA ALA A 3 4.38 9.04 -9.12
C ALA A 3 4.27 8.86 -7.59
N ILE A 4 5.34 8.44 -6.91
CA ILE A 4 5.31 8.16 -5.46
C ILE A 4 5.67 9.39 -4.62
N LYS A 5 6.09 10.50 -5.26
CA LYS A 5 6.46 11.74 -4.55
C LYS A 5 5.25 12.37 -3.84
N ASN A 6 4.05 12.20 -4.40
CA ASN A 6 2.80 12.69 -3.82
C ASN A 6 2.25 11.77 -2.71
N LEU A 7 2.84 10.58 -2.53
CA LEU A 7 2.52 9.60 -1.47
C LEU A 7 3.37 9.80 -0.21
N LYS A 8 4.36 10.69 -0.25
CA LYS A 8 5.08 11.09 0.96
C LYS A 8 4.05 11.68 1.92
N THR A 9 3.93 11.10 3.12
CA THR A 9 2.98 11.57 4.12
C THR A 9 3.14 13.08 4.26
N PRO A 10 2.09 13.88 3.97
CA PRO A 10 2.12 15.29 4.26
C PRO A 10 2.54 15.44 5.72
N SER A 11 3.41 16.38 6.05
CA SER A 11 3.81 16.66 7.43
C SER A 11 2.64 17.04 8.35
N GLU A 12 1.43 17.17 7.78
CA GLU A 12 0.18 17.57 8.42
C GLU A 12 -0.82 16.42 8.65
N THR A 13 -0.50 15.16 8.33
CA THR A 13 -1.42 14.06 8.63
C THR A 13 -1.42 13.70 10.12
N THR A 14 -2.58 13.76 10.76
CA THR A 14 -2.76 13.37 12.16
C THR A 14 -2.84 11.84 12.29
N PRO A 15 -2.01 11.18 13.12
CA PRO A 15 -2.17 9.77 13.47
C PRO A 15 -3.56 9.46 14.08
N PRO A 16 -4.04 8.20 14.05
CA PRO A 16 -3.36 6.97 13.60
C PRO A 16 -3.34 6.81 12.08
N LEU A 17 -2.18 6.42 11.51
CA LEU A 17 -2.02 6.19 10.07
C LEU A 17 -1.07 5.01 9.79
N ILE A 18 -1.30 4.28 8.69
CA ILE A 18 -0.41 3.21 8.22
C ILE A 18 0.45 3.75 7.07
N PRO A 19 1.77 3.94 7.25
CA PRO A 19 2.64 4.45 6.18
C PRO A 19 2.92 3.36 5.14
N TYR A 20 3.13 3.78 3.89
CA TYR A 20 3.52 2.86 2.82
C TYR A 20 4.99 2.43 2.99
N LEU A 21 5.18 1.21 3.49
CA LEU A 21 6.49 0.69 3.93
C LEU A 21 7.56 0.72 2.83
N ALA A 22 7.18 0.44 1.58
CA ALA A 22 8.12 0.37 0.46
C ALA A 22 8.89 1.69 0.22
N LEU A 23 8.28 2.84 0.54
CA LEU A 23 8.97 4.13 0.50
C LEU A 23 10.12 4.17 1.50
N THR A 24 9.86 3.78 2.75
CA THR A 24 10.89 3.75 3.80
C THR A 24 11.98 2.71 3.50
N MET A 25 11.60 1.55 2.96
CA MET A 25 12.56 0.52 2.54
C MET A 25 13.46 1.03 1.42
N SER A 26 12.90 1.72 0.42
CA SER A 26 13.69 2.30 -0.66
C SER A 26 14.69 3.34 -0.15
N GLU A 27 14.28 4.18 0.81
CA GLU A 27 15.20 5.11 1.47
C GLU A 27 16.31 4.38 2.25
N LEU A 28 15.99 3.29 2.97
CA LEU A 28 16.99 2.48 3.67
C LEU A 28 17.98 1.80 2.71
N VAL A 29 17.49 1.22 1.62
CA VAL A 29 18.33 0.59 0.58
C VAL A 29 19.27 1.64 -0.04
N SER A 30 18.76 2.82 -0.38
CA SER A 30 19.57 3.92 -0.91
C SER A 30 20.69 4.34 0.04
N VAL A 31 20.42 4.41 1.35
CA VAL A 31 21.45 4.70 2.36
C VAL A 31 22.50 3.59 2.38
N SER A 32 22.06 2.33 2.30
CA SER A 32 22.95 1.17 2.38
C SER A 32 24.00 1.12 1.28
N GLU A 33 23.62 1.51 0.06
CA GLU A 33 24.46 1.47 -1.15
C GLU A 33 25.38 2.69 -1.28
N SER A 34 24.98 3.85 -0.75
CA SER A 34 25.66 5.13 -1.02
C SER A 34 27.03 5.32 -0.33
N ALA A 35 27.39 4.51 0.67
CA ALA A 35 28.66 4.66 1.40
C ALA A 35 29.03 3.40 2.20
N SER A 36 30.32 3.19 2.49
CA SER A 36 30.78 2.15 3.43
C SER A 36 30.31 2.43 4.87
N ASN A 37 30.12 1.37 5.66
CA ASN A 37 29.85 1.45 7.10
C ASN A 37 31.07 1.94 7.90
N TYR A 38 32.27 1.78 7.33
CA TYR A 38 33.53 2.23 7.91
C TYR A 38 34.21 3.23 6.99
N ILE A 39 34.85 4.23 7.58
CA ILE A 39 35.72 5.19 6.89
C ILE A 39 37.19 4.81 7.13
N GLU A 40 38.10 5.66 6.68
CA GLU A 40 39.54 5.44 6.86
C GLU A 40 39.92 5.18 8.33
N GLY A 41 40.82 4.22 8.54
CA GLY A 41 41.24 3.79 9.88
C GLY A 41 40.22 2.93 10.62
N ASP A 42 39.31 2.25 9.91
CA ASP A 42 38.27 1.36 10.49
C ASP A 42 37.30 2.09 11.45
N LEU A 43 37.16 3.40 11.27
CA LEU A 43 36.26 4.24 12.06
C LEU A 43 34.82 4.06 11.56
N VAL A 44 33.86 3.97 12.48
CA VAL A 44 32.45 3.84 12.12
C VAL A 44 31.93 5.12 11.46
N ASN A 45 31.22 4.97 10.35
CA ASN A 45 30.56 6.06 9.65
C ASN A 45 29.26 6.48 10.38
N PHE A 46 29.40 7.32 11.42
CA PHE A 46 28.25 7.82 12.19
C PHE A 46 27.29 8.67 11.38
N THR A 47 27.72 9.28 10.27
CA THR A 47 26.83 10.01 9.37
C THR A 47 25.83 9.07 8.72
N LYS A 48 26.30 7.92 8.22
CA LYS A 48 25.45 6.85 7.67
C LYS A 48 24.53 6.29 8.75
N MET A 49 25.07 5.97 9.94
CA MET A 49 24.27 5.47 11.06
C MET A 49 23.15 6.45 11.45
N ARG A 50 23.47 7.74 11.57
CA ARG A 50 22.49 8.79 11.88
C ARG A 50 21.40 8.90 10.83
N ARG A 51 21.72 8.65 9.55
CA ARG A 51 20.73 8.66 8.47
C ARG A 51 19.75 7.50 8.62
N TYR A 52 20.23 6.28 8.90
CA TYR A 52 19.36 5.15 9.22
C TYR A 52 18.46 5.43 10.41
N THR A 53 19.03 5.93 11.51
CA THR A 53 18.31 6.30 12.72
C THR A 53 17.15 7.24 12.41
N ARG A 54 17.38 8.29 11.62
CA ARG A 54 16.32 9.24 11.23
C ARG A 54 15.16 8.57 10.47
N ILE A 55 15.48 7.71 9.51
CA ILE A 55 14.46 7.00 8.72
C ILE A 55 13.65 6.06 9.61
N ILE A 56 14.33 5.27 10.46
CA ILE A 56 13.69 4.32 11.38
C ILE A 56 12.80 5.05 12.39
N HIS A 57 13.30 6.13 13.02
CA HIS A 57 12.50 6.90 13.96
C HIS A 57 11.27 7.54 13.32
N SER A 58 11.39 8.02 12.07
CA SER A 58 10.25 8.54 11.32
C SER A 58 9.19 7.46 11.10
N LEU A 59 9.59 6.23 10.73
CA LEU A 59 8.66 5.11 10.58
C LEU A 59 7.98 4.76 11.92
N LEU A 60 8.77 4.60 12.98
CA LEU A 60 8.26 4.20 14.30
C LEU A 60 7.34 5.24 14.94
N GLN A 61 7.42 6.51 14.54
CA GLN A 61 6.52 7.54 15.05
C GLN A 61 5.05 7.25 14.70
N HIS A 62 4.78 6.60 13.57
CA HIS A 62 3.43 6.23 13.13
C HIS A 62 2.89 4.96 13.81
N GLN A 63 3.71 4.27 14.61
CA GLN A 63 3.30 3.08 15.36
C GLN A 63 2.84 3.39 16.80
N LYS A 64 2.97 4.64 17.25
CA LYS A 64 2.67 5.04 18.63
C LYS A 64 1.18 5.11 18.93
N ASP A 65 0.39 5.51 17.94
CA ASP A 65 -1.04 5.77 18.09
C ASP A 65 -1.83 4.62 17.45
N PRO A 66 -2.51 3.77 18.25
CA PRO A 66 -3.34 2.70 17.70
C PRO A 66 -4.63 3.26 17.09
N TYR A 67 -5.24 2.50 16.20
CA TYR A 67 -6.60 2.78 15.74
C TYR A 67 -7.62 2.49 16.84
N ASP A 68 -8.60 3.37 16.97
CA ASP A 68 -9.72 3.22 17.89
C ASP A 68 -10.89 2.46 17.23
N PHE A 69 -10.64 1.19 16.87
CA PHE A 69 -11.67 0.30 16.32
C PHE A 69 -11.79 -0.96 17.18
N ASN A 70 -13.01 -1.50 17.28
CA ASN A 70 -13.25 -2.77 17.97
C ASN A 70 -12.76 -3.94 17.10
N PHE A 71 -12.02 -4.85 17.72
CA PHE A 71 -11.53 -6.06 17.06
C PHE A 71 -12.64 -7.09 16.91
N ASP A 72 -12.89 -7.55 15.68
CA ASP A 72 -13.80 -8.65 15.37
C ASP A 72 -12.99 -9.85 14.84
N PRO A 73 -12.97 -10.99 15.57
CA PRO A 73 -12.19 -12.16 15.20
C PRO A 73 -12.66 -12.82 13.90
N GLU A 74 -13.95 -12.78 13.57
CA GLU A 74 -14.49 -13.40 12.35
C GLU A 74 -14.11 -12.58 11.13
N ILE A 75 -14.23 -11.24 11.21
CA ILE A 75 -13.77 -10.35 10.13
C ILE A 75 -12.27 -10.49 9.94
N SER A 76 -11.48 -10.48 11.03
CA SER A 76 -10.04 -10.67 10.95
C SER A 76 -9.67 -12.00 10.31
N LYS A 77 -10.38 -13.08 10.64
CA LYS A 77 -10.14 -14.40 10.05
C LYS A 77 -10.42 -14.39 8.54
N VAL A 78 -11.54 -13.81 8.11
CA VAL A 78 -11.86 -13.69 6.68
C VAL A 78 -10.76 -12.90 5.96
N LEU A 79 -10.37 -11.73 6.46
CA LEU A 79 -9.32 -10.91 5.83
C LEU A 79 -7.96 -11.62 5.76
N LEU A 80 -7.62 -12.45 6.74
CA LEU A 80 -6.34 -13.17 6.81
C LEU A 80 -6.32 -14.51 6.03
N THR A 81 -7.48 -15.09 5.72
CA THR A 81 -7.59 -16.42 5.10
C THR A 81 -8.20 -16.40 3.70
N THR A 82 -8.76 -15.26 3.28
CA THR A 82 -9.32 -15.09 1.94
C THR A 82 -8.18 -15.07 0.93
N GLU A 83 -8.09 -16.10 0.10
CA GLU A 83 -7.22 -16.12 -1.08
C GLU A 83 -7.95 -15.49 -2.27
N LEU A 84 -7.23 -14.69 -3.06
CA LEU A 84 -7.79 -14.13 -4.28
C LEU A 84 -7.91 -15.26 -5.32
N PRO A 85 -9.06 -15.42 -6.01
CA PRO A 85 -9.21 -16.46 -7.00
C PRO A 85 -8.36 -16.16 -8.24
N GLY A 86 -7.50 -17.11 -8.61
CA GLY A 86 -6.70 -17.05 -9.83
C GLY A 86 -5.38 -16.29 -9.68
N ASP A 87 -4.57 -16.38 -10.72
CA ASP A 87 -3.35 -15.57 -10.84
C ASP A 87 -3.68 -14.20 -11.46
N GLU A 88 -2.65 -13.35 -11.58
CA GLU A 88 -2.78 -12.02 -12.18
C GLU A 88 -3.35 -12.08 -13.60
N ASN A 89 -2.99 -13.09 -14.39
CA ASN A 89 -3.43 -13.22 -15.78
C ASN A 89 -4.92 -13.57 -15.87
N ALA A 90 -5.39 -14.53 -15.05
CA ALA A 90 -6.80 -14.87 -14.94
C ALA A 90 -7.65 -13.66 -14.52
N LEU A 91 -7.12 -12.79 -13.65
CA LEU A 91 -7.81 -11.57 -13.26
C LEU A 91 -7.93 -10.56 -14.41
N TYR A 92 -6.89 -10.41 -15.25
CA TYR A 92 -6.97 -9.56 -16.45
C TYR A 92 -7.98 -10.10 -17.46
N GLU A 93 -7.96 -11.41 -17.72
CA GLU A 93 -8.91 -12.07 -18.62
C GLU A 93 -10.35 -11.89 -18.13
N TYR A 94 -10.61 -12.05 -16.83
CA TYR A 94 -11.93 -11.81 -16.24
C TYR A 94 -12.41 -10.36 -16.44
N VAL A 95 -11.52 -9.37 -16.31
CA VAL A 95 -11.86 -7.96 -16.54
C VAL A 95 -12.14 -7.70 -18.03
N ASP A 96 -11.47 -8.39 -18.95
CA ASP A 96 -11.78 -8.31 -20.38
C ASP A 96 -13.16 -8.91 -20.70
N GLU A 97 -13.48 -10.08 -20.16
CA GLU A 97 -14.80 -10.71 -20.31
C GLU A 97 -15.95 -9.83 -19.79
N LEU A 98 -15.75 -9.17 -18.64
CA LEU A 98 -16.72 -8.22 -18.09
C LEU A 98 -16.90 -6.99 -18.98
N ARG A 99 -15.84 -6.51 -19.63
CA ARG A 99 -15.89 -5.35 -20.53
C ARG A 99 -16.60 -5.68 -21.84
N ASP A 100 -16.49 -6.91 -22.30
CA ASP A 100 -17.09 -7.38 -23.55
C ASP A 100 -18.56 -7.82 -23.41
N CYS A 101 -19.17 -7.69 -22.21
CA CYS A 101 -20.61 -7.87 -22.02
C CYS A 101 -21.39 -6.70 -22.66
N PRO A 102 -22.09 -6.90 -23.80
CA PRO A 102 -22.99 -5.86 -24.30
C PRO A 102 -24.07 -5.63 -23.25
N LEU A 103 -24.31 -4.36 -22.89
CA LEU A 103 -25.46 -3.96 -22.10
C LEU A 103 -26.72 -4.56 -22.77
N SER A 104 -27.27 -5.63 -22.21
CA SER A 104 -28.57 -6.13 -22.67
C SER A 104 -29.55 -4.97 -22.52
N PRO A 105 -30.29 -4.58 -23.57
CA PRO A 105 -31.26 -3.50 -23.44
C PRO A 105 -32.22 -3.89 -22.32
N SER A 106 -32.36 -3.00 -21.34
CA SER A 106 -33.40 -3.10 -20.32
C SER A 106 -34.70 -3.47 -21.04
N SER A 107 -35.28 -4.62 -20.70
CA SER A 107 -36.59 -5.02 -21.19
C SER A 107 -37.59 -3.94 -20.78
N SER A 108 -37.83 -2.99 -21.68
CA SER A 108 -38.99 -2.13 -21.63
C SER A 108 -40.18 -3.07 -21.72
N SER A 109 -40.86 -3.24 -20.59
CA SER A 109 -42.17 -3.86 -20.49
C SER A 109 -43.17 -3.00 -21.25
N SER A 110 -43.14 -3.12 -22.58
CA SER A 110 -44.19 -2.64 -23.46
C SER A 110 -45.41 -3.53 -23.24
N SER A 111 -46.21 -3.20 -22.24
CA SER A 111 -47.56 -3.76 -22.11
C SER A 111 -48.35 -3.36 -23.34
N SER A 112 -48.64 -4.34 -24.20
CA SER A 112 -49.66 -4.21 -25.23
C SER A 112 -51.00 -3.97 -24.54
N SER A 113 -51.66 -2.85 -24.84
CA SER A 113 -53.08 -2.68 -24.58
C SER A 113 -53.78 -2.65 -25.93
N GLU A 114 -54.56 -3.69 -26.17
CA GLU A 114 -55.58 -3.76 -27.22
C GLU A 114 -56.54 -2.57 -27.10
N GLN A 115 -56.85 -1.94 -28.23
CA GLN A 115 -58.20 -1.49 -28.60
C GLN A 115 -58.27 -1.17 -30.09
#